data_AF-A0A7V7MK29-F1
#
_entry.id   AF-A0A7V7MK29-F1
#
_cell.length_a   1.000
_cell.length_b   1.000
_cell.length_c   1.000
_cell.angle_alpha   90.00
_cell.angle_beta   90.00
_cell.angle_gamma   90.00
#
_symmetry.space_group_name_H-M   'P 1'
#
loop_
_entity.id
_entity.type
_entity.pdbx_description
1 polymer ?
#
loop_
_entity_poly.entity_id
_entity_poly.type
_entity_poly.pdbx_seq_one_letter_code
_entity_poly.pdbx_strand_id
1 'polypeptide(L)'
;MLKLMPKPSPPFSRSSQQRGIVLIMTLFVVLITYALVTQLSIGTEVAYRTARNAADRIRLHAACMSAADQILQSLEDDASGASGIGGFSGFSPDDAMDAMGNDGMNGLGDPGNAGLGAEGQGADEGEGEEDDGSQSDSFEDGWARPMRLSMGDVEITTWVQDENSKFNLHALVSEDEAYKESARERCIRILDRLREEFDDDLSSSDARVLTDEILEWLEGRNRNEDYPVTPRHSNRDDSEVLLMNSLEELLVLERVTEELFYDQVRGDEEIAFGLESVFTVYTVLDLAPPGSLEEEQVDGVSGGDNNTNLDPFGQEQDLPEEESDLDGMTEESESSDTPAAEGGLRGAADGDPALGWKINLNTAPRPVLEGLMPSHELALAVIEEILDYRNRIDEEAMAEEEEFNDEEQALEEALYGEEEVEPKLYFKNLQDLEEIESLQTRVSQEAREEFMELVDVQSDVFSIYLWARIKPYDWVPENRYDEPPGPVLRLRAVVWRRNTQQGVRFLMIHPWHEVPFTRWRYPDFPDDQDPFRPPRN
;
A
#
# COMPACT_ATOMS: atom_id res chain seq x y z
N MET A 1 -59.82 -77.84 68.33
CA MET A 1 -60.30 -76.95 67.25
C MET A 1 -60.14 -75.50 67.72
N LEU A 2 -58.92 -74.98 67.65
CA LEU A 2 -58.55 -73.60 68.02
C LEU A 2 -57.98 -72.95 66.75
N LYS A 3 -58.75 -72.02 66.19
CA LYS A 3 -58.56 -71.39 64.88
C LYS A 3 -57.46 -70.32 65.03
N LEU A 4 -56.24 -70.64 64.60
CA LEU A 4 -55.12 -69.69 64.52
C LEU A 4 -55.48 -68.57 63.54
N MET A 5 -55.64 -67.35 64.07
CA MET A 5 -55.81 -66.14 63.26
C MET A 5 -54.46 -65.70 62.66
N PRO A 6 -54.42 -65.30 61.38
CA PRO A 6 -53.21 -64.80 60.74
C PRO A 6 -52.84 -63.41 61.29
N LYS A 7 -51.55 -63.24 61.59
CA LYS A 7 -50.94 -61.99 62.07
C LYS A 7 -50.94 -60.96 60.91
N PRO A 8 -51.40 -59.72 61.12
CA PRO A 8 -51.38 -58.70 60.07
C PRO A 8 -49.95 -58.32 59.72
N SER A 9 -49.63 -58.31 58.42
CA SER A 9 -48.36 -57.83 57.88
C SER A 9 -48.21 -56.32 58.10
N PRO A 10 -47.00 -55.83 58.43
CA PRO A 10 -46.77 -54.40 58.65
C PRO A 10 -46.96 -53.61 57.34
N PRO A 11 -47.49 -52.37 57.40
CA PRO A 11 -47.64 -51.54 56.22
C PRO A 11 -46.26 -51.20 55.66
N PHE A 12 -45.99 -51.58 54.41
CA PHE A 12 -44.81 -51.11 53.67
C PHE A 12 -44.81 -49.58 53.69
N SER A 13 -43.74 -48.98 54.26
CA SER A 13 -43.62 -47.54 54.40
C SER A 13 -43.48 -46.87 53.02
N ARG A 14 -44.53 -46.20 52.54
CA ARG A 14 -44.53 -45.39 51.30
C ARG A 14 -43.52 -44.23 51.29
N SER A 15 -42.81 -43.98 52.40
CA SER A 15 -41.85 -42.87 52.54
C SER A 15 -40.54 -43.07 51.76
N SER A 16 -40.14 -44.30 51.41
CA SER A 16 -38.88 -44.53 50.67
C SER A 16 -39.01 -44.16 49.18
N GLN A 17 -40.15 -44.46 48.55
CA GLN A 17 -40.41 -44.08 47.16
C GLN A 17 -40.56 -42.57 46.98
N GLN A 18 -41.20 -41.87 47.93
CA GLN A 18 -41.34 -40.41 47.88
C GLN A 18 -39.99 -39.68 48.02
N ARG A 19 -39.06 -40.22 48.82
CA ARG A 19 -37.70 -39.65 48.96
C ARG A 19 -36.89 -39.78 47.66
N GLY A 20 -37.05 -40.87 46.91
CA GLY A 20 -36.40 -41.05 45.62
C GLY A 20 -36.85 -40.03 44.57
N ILE A 21 -38.16 -39.77 44.49
CA ILE A 21 -38.72 -38.78 43.56
C ILE A 21 -38.25 -37.36 43.89
N VAL A 22 -38.22 -36.98 45.18
CA VAL A 22 -37.72 -35.67 45.61
C VAL A 22 -36.24 -35.50 45.27
N LEU A 23 -35.42 -36.55 45.41
CA LEU A 23 -34.00 -36.50 45.07
C LEU A 23 -33.78 -36.34 43.56
N ILE A 24 -34.55 -37.05 42.74
CA ILE A 24 -34.49 -36.91 41.28
C ILE A 24 -34.95 -35.51 40.85
N MET A 25 -36.07 -35.00 41.40
CA MET A 25 -36.56 -33.65 41.12
C MET A 25 -35.55 -32.57 41.51
N THR A 26 -34.95 -32.67 42.70
CA THR A 26 -33.92 -31.71 43.14
C THR A 26 -32.67 -31.78 42.25
N LEU A 27 -32.23 -32.98 41.85
CA LEU A 27 -31.14 -33.13 40.89
C LEU A 27 -31.46 -32.47 39.54
N PHE A 28 -32.68 -32.65 39.01
CA PHE A 28 -33.10 -31.99 37.77
C PHE A 28 -33.11 -30.48 37.90
N VAL A 29 -33.65 -29.94 39.00
CA VAL A 29 -33.66 -28.49 39.24
C VAL A 29 -32.24 -27.94 39.34
N VAL A 30 -31.32 -28.65 40.02
CA VAL A 30 -29.90 -28.26 40.11
C VAL A 30 -29.23 -28.30 38.73
N LEU A 31 -29.44 -29.35 37.94
CA LEU A 31 -28.89 -29.46 36.59
C LEU A 31 -29.41 -28.35 35.66
N ILE A 32 -30.72 -28.05 35.71
CA ILE A 32 -31.31 -26.96 34.93
C ILE A 32 -30.75 -25.61 35.37
N THR A 33 -30.64 -25.38 36.69
CA THR A 33 -30.08 -24.12 37.22
C THR A 33 -28.61 -23.97 36.83
N TYR A 34 -27.82 -25.04 36.90
CA TYR A 34 -26.43 -25.06 36.47
C TYR A 34 -26.30 -24.76 34.96
N ALA A 35 -27.16 -25.37 34.13
CA ALA A 35 -27.18 -25.11 32.70
C ALA A 35 -27.53 -23.65 32.39
N LEU A 36 -28.53 -23.07 33.08
CA LEU A 36 -28.92 -21.67 32.92
C LEU A 36 -27.82 -20.69 33.35
N VAL A 37 -27.15 -20.96 34.48
CA VAL A 37 -26.01 -20.14 34.93
C VAL A 37 -24.86 -20.24 33.95
N THR A 38 -24.54 -21.45 33.47
CA THR A 38 -23.47 -21.65 32.48
C THR A 38 -23.77 -20.91 31.17
N GLN A 39 -25.00 -21.01 30.66
CA GLN A 39 -25.42 -20.29 29.45
C GLN A 39 -25.36 -18.77 29.64
N LEU A 40 -25.78 -18.26 30.80
CA LEU A 40 -25.72 -16.82 31.09
C LEU A 40 -24.29 -16.33 31.20
N SER A 41 -23.40 -17.08 31.86
CA SER A 41 -21.98 -16.74 31.97
C SER A 41 -21.29 -16.73 30.61
N ILE A 42 -21.45 -17.81 29.82
CA ILE A 42 -20.87 -17.90 28.47
C ILE A 42 -21.45 -16.81 27.55
N GLY A 43 -22.77 -16.60 27.59
CA GLY A 43 -23.42 -15.56 26.78
C GLY A 43 -22.95 -14.15 27.13
N THR A 44 -22.77 -13.86 28.42
CA THR A 44 -22.26 -12.56 28.88
C THR A 44 -20.79 -12.38 28.51
N GLU A 45 -19.97 -13.42 28.63
CA GLU A 45 -18.55 -13.38 28.24
C GLU A 45 -18.38 -13.15 26.73
N VAL A 46 -19.14 -13.88 25.90
CA VAL A 46 -19.14 -13.69 24.44
C VAL A 46 -19.62 -12.28 24.08
N ALA A 47 -20.74 -11.81 24.65
CA ALA A 47 -21.25 -10.47 24.39
C ALA A 47 -20.24 -9.37 24.80
N TYR A 48 -19.58 -9.55 25.95
CA TYR A 48 -18.53 -8.63 26.41
C TYR A 48 -17.34 -8.63 25.45
N ARG A 49 -16.87 -9.81 25.00
CA ARG A 49 -15.76 -9.91 24.03
C ARG A 49 -16.13 -9.31 22.67
N THR A 50 -17.35 -9.57 22.16
CA THR A 50 -17.81 -8.97 20.90
C THR A 50 -17.91 -7.45 21.00
N ALA A 51 -18.47 -6.90 22.09
CA ALA A 51 -18.57 -5.47 22.30
C ALA A 51 -17.18 -4.82 22.44
N ARG A 52 -16.26 -5.48 23.16
CA ARG A 52 -14.87 -5.04 23.30
C ARG A 52 -14.14 -5.04 21.96
N ASN A 53 -14.19 -6.13 21.20
CA ASN A 53 -13.56 -6.22 19.89
C ASN A 53 -14.10 -5.18 18.90
N ALA A 54 -15.41 -4.91 18.95
CA ALA A 54 -16.02 -3.87 18.12
C ALA A 54 -15.54 -2.46 18.51
N ALA A 55 -15.44 -2.17 19.82
CA ALA A 55 -14.88 -0.92 20.32
C ALA A 55 -13.40 -0.78 19.94
N ASP A 56 -12.61 -1.84 20.12
CA ASP A 56 -11.19 -1.87 19.77
C ASP A 56 -11.00 -1.65 18.26
N ARG A 57 -11.82 -2.26 17.40
CA ARG A 57 -11.77 -2.03 15.95
C ARG A 57 -12.07 -0.58 15.54
N ILE A 58 -13.06 0.06 16.18
CA ILE A 58 -13.36 1.48 15.92
C ILE A 58 -12.19 2.37 16.34
N ARG A 59 -11.56 2.06 17.48
CA ARG A 59 -10.37 2.79 17.97
C ARG A 59 -9.18 2.63 17.03
N LEU A 60 -8.89 1.40 16.62
CA LEU A 60 -7.84 1.10 15.64
C LEU A 60 -8.07 1.85 14.33
N HIS A 61 -9.30 1.82 13.80
CA HIS A 61 -9.62 2.51 12.56
C HIS A 61 -9.48 4.04 12.68
N ALA A 62 -9.94 4.65 13.77
CA ALA A 62 -9.77 6.08 13.99
C ALA A 62 -8.29 6.47 14.08
N ALA A 63 -7.49 5.66 14.78
CA ALA A 63 -6.05 5.87 14.90
C ALA A 63 -5.34 5.73 13.54
N CYS A 64 -5.67 4.68 12.75
CA CYS A 64 -5.15 4.52 11.40
C CYS A 64 -5.46 5.70 10.48
N MET A 65 -6.69 6.22 10.48
CA MET A 65 -7.03 7.36 9.62
C MET A 65 -6.29 8.62 10.03
N SER A 66 -6.07 8.84 11.33
CA SER A 66 -5.23 9.95 11.79
C SER A 66 -3.77 9.79 11.40
N ALA A 67 -3.24 8.55 11.42
CA ALA A 67 -1.88 8.27 10.98
C ALA A 67 -1.74 8.42 9.46
N ALA A 68 -2.74 7.98 8.70
CA ALA A 68 -2.79 8.12 7.24
C ALA A 68 -2.58 9.57 6.80
N ASP A 69 -3.29 10.52 7.41
CA ASP A 69 -3.18 11.94 7.08
C ASP A 69 -1.76 12.47 7.38
N GLN A 70 -1.15 12.04 8.49
CA GLN A 70 0.22 12.42 8.85
C GLN A 70 1.25 11.88 7.86
N ILE A 71 1.10 10.63 7.41
CA ILE A 71 2.02 10.01 6.46
C ILE A 71 1.91 10.67 5.08
N LEU A 72 0.69 10.97 4.63
CA LEU A 72 0.50 11.69 3.36
C LEU A 72 1.16 13.07 3.41
N GLN A 73 1.04 13.77 4.54
CA GLN A 73 1.72 15.05 4.72
C GLN A 73 3.25 14.88 4.73
N SER A 74 3.77 13.85 5.42
CA SER A 74 5.19 13.54 5.44
C SER A 74 5.73 13.22 4.03
N LEU A 75 4.95 12.51 3.22
CA LEU A 75 5.29 12.22 1.82
C LEU A 75 5.30 13.48 0.96
N GLU A 76 4.37 14.41 1.19
CA GLU A 76 4.34 15.72 0.50
C GLU A 76 5.55 16.58 0.87
N ASP A 77 5.91 16.61 2.16
CA ASP A 77 7.04 17.38 2.66
C ASP A 77 8.38 16.83 2.12
N ASP A 78 8.58 15.51 2.19
CA ASP A 78 9.75 14.79 1.67
C ASP A 78 9.93 15.02 0.15
N ALA A 79 8.88 14.78 -0.64
CA ALA A 79 8.95 14.97 -2.08
C ALA A 79 9.12 16.45 -2.50
N SER A 80 8.80 17.41 -1.62
CA SER A 80 9.01 18.84 -1.90
C SER A 80 10.44 19.31 -1.65
N GLY A 81 11.33 18.44 -1.17
CA GLY A 81 12.69 18.80 -0.75
C GLY A 81 12.70 19.73 0.46
N ALA A 82 11.60 19.81 1.21
CA ALA A 82 11.51 20.59 2.43
C ALA A 82 12.08 19.83 3.64
N SER A 83 13.05 18.94 3.39
CA SER A 83 13.70 18.03 4.34
C SER A 83 14.39 18.81 5.46
N GLY A 84 13.58 19.18 6.44
CA GLY A 84 13.98 19.39 7.80
C GLY A 84 13.10 18.47 8.65
N ILE A 85 13.68 17.42 9.19
CA ILE A 85 13.10 16.48 10.17
C ILE A 85 12.56 17.21 11.44
N GLY A 86 12.66 18.55 11.50
CA GLY A 86 11.98 19.40 12.49
C GLY A 86 10.44 19.37 12.46
N GLY A 87 9.80 18.86 11.41
CA GLY A 87 8.33 18.80 11.30
C GLY A 87 7.64 17.82 12.26
N PHE A 88 8.32 16.75 12.67
CA PHE A 88 7.73 15.70 13.53
C PHE A 88 7.79 16.05 15.03
N SER A 89 8.58 17.07 15.41
CA SER A 89 8.87 17.43 16.80
C SER A 89 7.74 18.19 17.54
N GLY A 90 6.62 18.49 16.86
CA GLY A 90 5.62 19.43 17.36
C GLY A 90 4.43 18.87 18.15
N PHE A 91 4.21 17.56 18.19
CA PHE A 91 3.04 16.98 18.89
C PHE A 91 3.46 15.99 19.97
N SER A 92 3.94 16.53 21.09
CA SER A 92 3.94 15.76 22.34
C SER A 92 2.49 15.37 22.68
N PRO A 93 2.22 14.16 23.19
CA PRO A 93 0.88 13.73 23.60
C PRO A 93 0.20 14.66 24.62
N ASP A 94 0.99 15.48 25.33
CA ASP A 94 0.50 16.51 26.25
C ASP A 94 -0.16 17.71 25.54
N ASP A 95 0.23 18.06 24.31
CA ASP A 95 -0.36 19.20 23.57
C ASP A 95 -1.71 18.84 22.91
N ALA A 96 -1.94 17.56 22.60
CA ALA A 96 -3.23 17.08 22.09
C ALA A 96 -4.36 17.14 23.15
N MET A 97 -4.02 17.16 24.44
CA MET A 97 -5.01 17.31 25.51
C MET A 97 -5.38 18.76 25.85
N ASP A 98 -4.55 19.75 25.49
CA ASP A 98 -4.87 21.17 25.75
C ASP A 98 -5.74 21.79 24.64
N ALA A 99 -5.70 21.23 23.42
CA ALA A 99 -6.49 21.70 22.28
C ALA A 99 -8.00 21.35 22.34
N MET A 100 -8.43 20.44 23.23
CA MET A 100 -9.85 20.08 23.41
C MET A 100 -10.44 20.52 24.75
N GLY A 101 -9.72 21.37 25.50
CA GLY A 101 -9.89 21.45 26.94
C GLY A 101 -10.18 22.80 27.60
N ASN A 102 -10.34 23.95 26.90
CA ASN A 102 -10.68 25.18 27.63
C ASN A 102 -11.30 26.33 26.81
N ASP A 103 -12.36 26.06 26.05
CA ASP A 103 -13.20 27.13 25.50
C ASP A 103 -14.31 27.49 26.51
N GLY A 104 -13.94 28.30 27.51
CA GLY A 104 -14.78 28.54 28.68
C GLY A 104 -14.47 29.82 29.46
N MET A 105 -14.89 30.96 28.91
CA MET A 105 -15.26 32.20 29.63
C MET A 105 -14.18 33.04 30.34
N ASN A 106 -14.23 34.35 30.02
CA ASN A 106 -13.60 35.54 30.64
C ASN A 106 -12.22 35.93 30.09
N GLY A 107 -11.97 37.14 29.60
CA GLY A 107 -12.81 38.33 29.61
C GLY A 107 -12.13 39.49 28.88
N LEU A 108 -12.96 40.49 28.58
CA LEU A 108 -12.63 41.77 28.00
C LEU A 108 -11.54 42.52 28.78
N GLY A 109 -10.53 43.02 28.06
CA GLY A 109 -9.83 44.26 28.37
C GLY A 109 -8.32 44.16 28.30
N ASP A 110 -7.71 44.75 27.27
CA ASP A 110 -6.80 45.92 27.38
C ASP A 110 -6.05 46.17 26.05
N PRO A 111 -6.28 47.29 25.33
CA PRO A 111 -5.49 47.65 24.16
C PRO A 111 -4.42 48.66 24.59
N GLY A 112 -3.23 48.20 24.93
CA GLY A 112 -2.12 49.12 25.18
C GLY A 112 -0.91 48.51 25.85
N ASN A 113 -0.07 47.80 25.10
CA ASN A 113 1.36 47.80 25.43
C ASN A 113 2.23 47.68 24.19
N ALA A 114 2.94 48.76 23.92
CA ALA A 114 4.04 48.82 22.98
C ALA A 114 5.35 48.56 23.74
N GLY A 115 6.19 47.67 23.20
CA GLY A 115 7.63 47.74 23.42
C GLY A 115 8.28 46.46 23.96
N LEU A 116 9.49 46.24 23.41
CA LEU A 116 10.54 45.28 23.79
C LEU A 116 10.30 43.89 23.19
N GLY A 117 10.89 43.52 22.04
CA GLY A 117 12.29 43.71 21.70
C GLY A 117 13.13 42.63 22.36
N ALA A 118 12.90 41.38 21.96
CA ALA A 118 13.76 40.24 22.28
C ALA A 118 14.47 39.85 20.99
N GLU A 119 15.78 40.15 20.94
CA GLU A 119 16.72 39.60 19.98
C GLU A 119 16.73 38.08 20.18
N GLY A 120 16.02 37.36 19.29
CA GLY A 120 16.23 35.94 19.07
C GLY A 120 17.58 35.77 18.40
N GLN A 121 18.49 35.15 19.12
CA GLN A 121 19.77 34.66 18.63
C GLN A 121 19.55 33.80 17.39
N GLY A 122 20.40 34.02 16.39
CA GLY A 122 20.34 33.35 15.10
C GLY A 122 20.31 31.84 15.27
N ALA A 123 19.33 31.23 14.61
CA ALA A 123 19.48 29.89 14.11
C ALA A 123 20.71 29.91 13.21
N ASP A 124 21.68 29.06 13.53
CA ASP A 124 22.67 28.60 12.57
C ASP A 124 21.90 28.18 11.32
N GLU A 125 22.19 28.84 10.21
CA GLU A 125 21.93 28.29 8.89
C GLU A 125 22.85 27.07 8.81
N GLY A 126 22.37 25.92 9.28
CA GLY A 126 22.96 24.64 8.91
C GLY A 126 23.04 24.65 7.39
N GLU A 127 24.24 24.40 6.87
CA GLU A 127 24.49 24.21 5.46
C GLU A 127 23.57 23.07 5.02
N GLY A 128 22.38 23.42 4.55
CA GLY A 128 21.44 22.46 3.99
C GLY A 128 22.15 21.80 2.83
N GLU A 129 22.12 20.48 2.83
CA GLU A 129 22.54 19.61 1.75
C GLU A 129 22.30 20.33 0.42
N GLU A 130 23.35 20.51 -0.38
CA GLU A 130 23.17 20.92 -1.76
C GLU A 130 22.31 19.82 -2.39
N ASP A 131 21.00 20.07 -2.48
CA ASP A 131 20.03 19.30 -3.26
C ASP A 131 20.71 19.00 -4.59
N ASP A 132 21.22 17.78 -4.72
CA ASP A 132 22.10 17.40 -5.81
C ASP A 132 21.34 17.37 -7.15
N GLY A 133 20.05 17.74 -7.10
CA GLY A 133 19.13 17.83 -8.21
C GLY A 133 18.77 16.46 -8.76
N SER A 134 19.21 15.38 -8.13
CA SER A 134 18.82 14.03 -8.48
C SER A 134 17.51 13.72 -7.77
N GLN A 135 16.42 13.85 -8.51
CA GLN A 135 15.09 13.41 -8.09
C GLN A 135 15.00 11.87 -8.10
N SER A 136 15.93 11.19 -7.44
CA SER A 136 15.98 9.73 -7.34
C SER A 136 15.17 9.26 -6.16
N ASP A 137 14.40 8.18 -6.32
CA ASP A 137 13.67 7.54 -5.23
C ASP A 137 14.39 6.26 -4.82
N SER A 138 14.71 6.13 -3.54
CA SER A 138 15.52 5.04 -3.02
C SER A 138 15.00 4.47 -1.70
N PHE A 139 15.65 3.39 -1.24
CA PHE A 139 15.37 2.80 0.07
C PHE A 139 15.97 3.60 1.24
N GLU A 140 16.86 4.54 0.95
CA GLU A 140 17.49 5.43 1.93
C GLU A 140 16.60 6.63 2.28
N ASP A 141 15.67 6.98 1.38
CA ASP A 141 14.74 8.09 1.54
C ASP A 141 13.86 7.92 2.78
N GLY A 142 13.50 9.05 3.41
CA GLY A 142 12.70 9.06 4.64
C GLY A 142 11.34 8.38 4.49
N TRP A 143 10.73 8.44 3.29
CA TRP A 143 9.46 7.78 3.01
C TRP A 143 9.53 6.25 3.04
N ALA A 144 10.68 5.67 2.67
CA ALA A 144 10.84 4.23 2.59
C ALA A 144 11.02 3.58 3.98
N ARG A 145 11.52 4.35 4.95
CA ARG A 145 11.82 3.88 6.31
C ARG A 145 10.53 3.58 7.10
N PRO A 146 10.39 2.39 7.72
CA PRO A 146 9.19 2.06 8.50
C PRO A 146 9.04 2.96 9.74
N MET A 147 7.97 3.74 9.81
CA MET A 147 7.70 4.63 10.95
C MET A 147 6.77 3.95 11.98
N ARG A 148 7.00 4.23 13.27
CA ARG A 148 6.17 3.80 14.39
C ARG A 148 5.52 5.00 15.06
N LEU A 149 4.20 4.98 15.11
CA LEU A 149 3.35 6.00 15.72
C LEU A 149 2.62 5.41 16.92
N SER A 150 2.65 6.10 18.05
CA SER A 150 1.90 5.71 19.25
C SER A 150 0.72 6.67 19.49
N MET A 151 -0.50 6.14 19.41
CA MET A 151 -1.75 6.88 19.67
C MET A 151 -2.46 6.27 20.88
N GLY A 152 -2.05 6.70 22.08
CA GLY A 152 -2.57 6.14 23.33
C GLY A 152 -2.04 4.73 23.59
N ASP A 153 -2.92 3.72 23.56
CA ASP A 153 -2.58 2.28 23.66
C ASP A 153 -2.51 1.59 22.29
N VAL A 154 -2.72 2.33 21.20
CA VAL A 154 -2.60 1.85 19.83
C VAL A 154 -1.21 2.19 19.32
N GLU A 155 -0.48 1.17 18.90
CA GLU A 155 0.77 1.29 18.15
C GLU A 155 0.45 1.09 16.67
N ILE A 156 0.93 1.98 15.83
CA ILE A 156 0.75 1.95 14.38
C ILE A 156 2.14 1.90 13.77
N THR A 157 2.41 0.86 13.00
CA THR A 157 3.58 0.81 12.13
C THR A 157 3.12 1.12 10.72
N THR A 158 3.90 1.93 10.02
CA THR A 158 3.65 2.26 8.62
C THR A 158 4.92 2.17 7.82
N TRP A 159 4.79 1.85 6.55
CA TRP A 159 5.84 2.00 5.57
C TRP A 159 5.19 2.22 4.21
N VAL A 160 5.99 2.75 3.31
CA VAL A 160 5.58 3.02 1.95
C VAL A 160 6.39 2.13 1.04
N GLN A 161 5.71 1.55 0.05
CA GLN A 161 6.32 0.69 -0.94
C GLN A 161 6.14 1.33 -2.31
N ASP A 162 7.24 1.40 -3.03
CA ASP A 162 7.25 1.80 -4.43
C ASP A 162 6.54 0.77 -5.32
N GLU A 163 5.57 1.22 -6.12
CA GLU A 163 4.89 0.40 -7.13
C GLU A 163 5.61 0.44 -8.49
N ASN A 164 6.39 1.48 -8.79
CA ASN A 164 7.30 1.52 -9.94
C ASN A 164 8.45 0.53 -9.80
N SER A 165 8.70 -0.03 -8.62
CA SER A 165 9.66 -1.12 -8.44
C SER A 165 9.18 -2.47 -9.02
N LYS A 166 7.91 -2.56 -9.42
CA LYS A 166 7.22 -3.81 -9.79
C LYS A 166 6.89 -3.87 -11.27
N PHE A 167 6.69 -5.08 -11.79
CA PHE A 167 6.24 -5.28 -13.16
C PHE A 167 4.74 -5.05 -13.32
N ASN A 168 4.34 -4.19 -14.27
CA ASN A 168 2.93 -3.90 -14.49
C ASN A 168 2.24 -4.94 -15.38
N LEU A 169 1.21 -5.61 -14.87
CA LEU A 169 0.48 -6.64 -15.59
C LEU A 169 -0.31 -6.13 -16.80
N HIS A 170 -0.67 -4.85 -16.85
CA HIS A 170 -1.36 -4.28 -18.02
C HIS A 170 -0.46 -4.26 -19.27
N ALA A 171 0.87 -4.38 -19.12
CA ALA A 171 1.78 -4.55 -20.25
C ALA A 171 1.45 -5.79 -21.10
N LEU A 172 0.81 -6.81 -20.50
CA LEU A 172 0.37 -8.04 -21.17
C LEU A 172 -0.79 -7.84 -22.15
N VAL A 173 -1.48 -6.70 -22.10
CA VAL A 173 -2.59 -6.36 -23.00
C VAL A 173 -2.32 -5.07 -23.79
N SER A 174 -1.05 -4.73 -23.97
CA SER A 174 -0.63 -3.61 -24.84
C SER A 174 -1.11 -3.82 -26.28
N GLU A 175 -1.46 -2.72 -26.94
CA GLU A 175 -1.87 -2.72 -28.35
C GLU A 175 -0.71 -3.08 -29.30
N ASP A 176 0.53 -2.81 -28.89
CA ASP A 176 1.72 -3.23 -29.63
C ASP A 176 2.00 -4.71 -29.37
N GLU A 177 1.72 -5.54 -30.38
CA GLU A 177 1.94 -7.00 -30.34
C GLU A 177 3.39 -7.40 -30.03
N ALA A 178 4.39 -6.62 -30.48
CA ALA A 178 5.79 -6.92 -30.22
C ALA A 178 6.14 -6.65 -28.74
N TYR A 179 5.68 -5.51 -28.22
CA TYR A 179 5.83 -5.18 -26.80
C TYR A 179 5.07 -6.16 -25.92
N LYS A 180 3.85 -6.54 -26.30
CA LYS A 180 3.02 -7.51 -25.59
C LYS A 180 3.69 -8.88 -25.44
N GLU A 181 4.28 -9.42 -26.52
CA GLU A 181 4.98 -10.70 -26.46
C GLU A 181 6.25 -10.59 -25.60
N SER A 182 6.98 -9.47 -25.68
CA SER A 182 8.13 -9.22 -24.80
C SER A 182 7.72 -9.14 -23.33
N ALA A 183 6.61 -8.44 -23.03
CA ALA A 183 6.03 -8.34 -21.69
C ALA A 183 5.58 -9.71 -21.16
N ARG A 184 5.01 -10.56 -22.02
CA ARG A 184 4.65 -11.94 -21.66
C ARG A 184 5.87 -12.76 -21.28
N GLU A 185 6.92 -12.72 -22.08
CA GLU A 185 8.18 -13.43 -21.77
C GLU A 185 8.85 -12.88 -20.50
N ARG A 186 8.77 -11.57 -20.22
CA ARG A 186 9.20 -10.97 -18.95
C ARG A 186 8.42 -11.52 -17.76
N CYS A 187 7.09 -11.51 -17.83
CA CYS A 187 6.22 -12.03 -16.79
C CYS A 187 6.54 -13.50 -16.46
N ILE A 188 6.74 -14.34 -17.48
CA ILE A 188 7.14 -15.74 -17.31
C ILE A 188 8.47 -15.85 -16.56
N ARG A 189 9.48 -15.05 -16.91
CA ARG A 189 10.79 -15.08 -16.23
C ARG A 189 10.71 -14.59 -14.79
N ILE A 190 9.94 -13.54 -14.52
CA ILE A 190 9.72 -13.04 -13.15
C ILE A 190 9.08 -14.14 -12.30
N LEU A 191 8.06 -14.83 -12.81
CA LEU A 191 7.41 -15.94 -12.13
C LEU A 191 8.34 -17.13 -11.90
N ASP A 192 9.18 -17.47 -12.88
CA ASP A 192 10.19 -18.55 -12.79
C ASP A 192 11.33 -18.24 -11.80
N ARG A 193 11.53 -16.96 -11.45
CA ARG A 193 12.54 -16.50 -10.48
C ARG A 193 11.96 -16.15 -9.11
N LEU A 194 10.63 -16.18 -8.96
CA LEU A 194 9.95 -15.66 -7.78
C LEU A 194 10.38 -16.38 -6.49
N ARG A 195 10.60 -17.71 -6.58
CA ARG A 195 10.88 -18.57 -5.43
C ARG A 195 11.93 -19.63 -5.74
N GLU A 196 12.91 -19.34 -6.59
CA GLU A 196 13.93 -20.30 -7.07
C GLU A 196 14.69 -21.00 -5.93
N GLU A 197 14.79 -20.36 -4.77
CA GLU A 197 15.49 -20.86 -3.57
C GLU A 197 14.60 -21.74 -2.67
N PHE A 198 13.29 -21.82 -2.92
CA PHE A 198 12.31 -22.53 -2.08
C PHE A 198 11.76 -23.81 -2.72
N ASP A 199 11.30 -24.74 -1.88
CA ASP A 199 10.72 -26.03 -2.33
C ASP A 199 9.41 -25.87 -3.14
N ASP A 200 8.72 -24.75 -2.99
CA ASP A 200 7.46 -24.42 -3.69
C ASP A 200 7.66 -23.50 -4.91
N ASP A 201 8.87 -23.53 -5.49
CA ASP A 201 9.20 -22.79 -6.72
C ASP A 201 8.27 -23.10 -7.90
N LEU A 202 8.02 -22.08 -8.72
CA LEU A 202 7.23 -22.19 -9.93
C LEU A 202 8.15 -22.55 -11.10
N SER A 203 8.00 -23.78 -11.62
CA SER A 203 8.72 -24.15 -12.84
C SER A 203 8.37 -23.23 -14.01
N SER A 204 9.29 -23.04 -14.95
CA SER A 204 9.03 -22.33 -16.23
C SER A 204 7.78 -22.82 -16.98
N SER A 205 7.34 -24.06 -16.77
CA SER A 205 6.06 -24.55 -17.31
C SER A 205 4.86 -24.02 -16.53
N ASP A 206 4.92 -23.98 -15.21
CA ASP A 206 3.87 -23.46 -14.35
C ASP A 206 3.75 -21.94 -14.47
N ALA A 207 4.89 -21.23 -14.54
CA ALA A 207 4.97 -19.80 -14.82
C ALA A 207 4.27 -19.42 -16.13
N ARG A 208 4.49 -20.20 -17.21
CA ARG A 208 3.77 -20.02 -18.50
C ARG A 208 2.27 -20.20 -18.35
N VAL A 209 1.85 -21.27 -17.69
CA VAL A 209 0.42 -21.56 -17.51
C VAL A 209 -0.25 -20.46 -16.69
N LEU A 210 0.41 -19.99 -15.63
CA LEU A 210 -0.10 -18.90 -14.81
C LEU A 210 -0.15 -17.57 -15.59
N THR A 211 0.87 -17.26 -16.38
CA THR A 211 0.88 -16.08 -17.26
C THR A 211 -0.27 -16.12 -18.27
N ASP A 212 -0.52 -17.29 -18.87
CA ASP A 212 -1.63 -17.48 -19.81
C ASP A 212 -2.99 -17.31 -19.13
N GLU A 213 -3.14 -17.75 -17.88
CA GLU A 213 -4.34 -17.57 -17.08
C GLU A 213 -4.57 -16.09 -16.72
N ILE A 214 -3.50 -15.35 -16.36
CA ILE A 214 -3.54 -13.90 -16.14
C ILE A 214 -3.94 -13.17 -17.43
N LEU A 215 -3.35 -13.54 -18.57
CA LEU A 215 -3.68 -12.94 -19.86
C LEU A 215 -5.14 -13.19 -20.23
N GLU A 216 -5.63 -14.42 -20.08
CA GLU A 216 -7.03 -14.76 -20.35
C GLU A 216 -8.00 -13.98 -19.44
N TRP A 217 -7.61 -13.72 -18.20
CA TRP A 217 -8.36 -12.88 -17.26
C TRP A 217 -8.41 -11.40 -17.69
N LEU A 218 -7.29 -10.82 -18.13
CA LEU A 218 -7.20 -9.44 -18.61
C LEU A 218 -7.92 -9.23 -19.94
N GLU A 219 -7.93 -10.24 -20.82
CA GLU A 219 -8.72 -10.24 -22.05
C GLU A 219 -10.23 -10.41 -21.81
N GLY A 220 -10.65 -10.68 -20.56
CA GLY A 220 -12.07 -10.74 -20.19
C GLY A 220 -12.80 -12.03 -20.58
N ARG A 221 -12.14 -13.01 -21.22
CA ARG A 221 -12.78 -14.24 -21.72
C ARG A 221 -13.41 -15.11 -20.63
N ASN A 222 -12.82 -15.09 -19.44
CA ASN A 222 -13.26 -15.87 -18.29
C ASN A 222 -14.03 -15.06 -17.23
N ARG A 223 -14.22 -13.74 -17.42
CA ARG A 223 -15.00 -12.93 -16.49
C ARG A 223 -16.48 -13.18 -16.72
N ASN A 224 -17.14 -13.80 -15.73
CA ASN A 224 -18.59 -13.94 -15.74
C ASN A 224 -19.27 -12.55 -15.80
N GLU A 225 -20.35 -12.41 -16.55
CA GLU A 225 -21.14 -11.17 -16.65
C GLU A 225 -21.70 -10.70 -15.28
N ASP A 226 -21.70 -11.59 -14.29
CA ASP A 226 -22.11 -11.30 -12.91
C ASP A 226 -21.08 -10.47 -12.12
N TYR A 227 -19.84 -10.31 -12.61
CA TYR A 227 -18.84 -9.50 -11.93
C TYR A 227 -19.13 -8.00 -12.14
N PRO A 228 -19.02 -7.17 -11.09
CA PRO A 228 -19.20 -5.73 -11.22
C PRO A 228 -18.15 -5.18 -12.18
N VAL A 229 -18.62 -4.57 -13.27
CA VAL A 229 -17.76 -3.89 -14.25
C VAL A 229 -17.68 -2.42 -13.88
N THR A 230 -16.48 -1.86 -13.84
CA THR A 230 -16.30 -0.42 -13.67
C THR A 230 -17.00 0.32 -14.81
N PRO A 231 -17.85 1.33 -14.55
CA PRO A 231 -18.44 2.14 -15.60
C PRO A 231 -17.32 2.76 -16.45
N ARG A 232 -17.31 2.44 -17.74
CA ARG A 232 -16.36 2.98 -18.71
C ARG A 232 -16.91 4.23 -19.36
N HIS A 233 -16.04 5.20 -19.60
CA HIS A 233 -16.36 6.36 -20.45
C HIS A 233 -16.27 6.05 -21.95
N SER A 234 -15.58 4.96 -22.34
CA SER A 234 -15.51 4.50 -23.72
C SER A 234 -16.75 3.70 -24.15
N ASN A 235 -17.06 3.73 -25.44
CA ASN A 235 -18.17 2.96 -26.01
C ASN A 235 -17.92 1.46 -25.81
N ARG A 236 -18.99 0.72 -25.51
CA ARG A 236 -18.97 -0.73 -25.25
C ARG A 236 -18.48 -1.57 -26.44
N ASP A 237 -18.41 -0.99 -27.63
CA ASP A 237 -18.07 -1.68 -28.88
C ASP A 237 -16.56 -1.62 -29.24
N ASP A 238 -15.74 -0.82 -28.55
CA ASP A 238 -14.38 -0.50 -29.02
C ASP A 238 -13.24 -1.33 -28.38
N SER A 239 -13.42 -1.98 -27.22
CA SER A 239 -12.51 -3.03 -26.75
C SER A 239 -13.10 -3.90 -25.63
N GLU A 240 -13.04 -5.23 -25.79
CA GLU A 240 -13.44 -6.21 -24.76
C GLU A 240 -12.40 -6.37 -23.62
N VAL A 241 -11.24 -5.70 -23.72
CA VAL A 241 -10.16 -5.81 -22.74
C VAL A 241 -10.65 -5.27 -21.39
N LEU A 242 -10.63 -6.11 -20.36
CA LEU A 242 -11.02 -5.80 -18.99
C LEU A 242 -9.76 -5.64 -18.14
N LEU A 243 -9.30 -4.38 -18.04
CA LEU A 243 -8.20 -4.04 -17.14
C LEU A 243 -8.55 -4.44 -15.71
N MET A 244 -7.57 -5.05 -15.05
CA MET A 244 -7.62 -5.36 -13.64
C MET A 244 -7.57 -4.06 -12.84
N ASN A 245 -8.53 -3.84 -11.93
CA ASN A 245 -8.59 -2.65 -11.10
C ASN A 245 -7.75 -2.81 -9.82
N SER A 246 -7.66 -4.04 -9.31
CA SER A 246 -6.96 -4.39 -8.07
C SER A 246 -6.13 -5.64 -8.30
N LEU A 247 -4.90 -5.66 -7.79
CA LEU A 247 -4.02 -6.82 -7.93
C LEU A 247 -4.60 -8.07 -7.26
N GLU A 248 -5.39 -7.89 -6.20
CA GLU A 248 -6.10 -8.92 -5.45
C GLU A 248 -7.09 -9.72 -6.31
N GLU A 249 -7.46 -9.23 -7.51
CA GLU A 249 -8.23 -10.00 -8.49
C GLU A 249 -7.48 -11.27 -8.94
N LEU A 250 -6.15 -11.33 -8.79
CA LEU A 250 -5.36 -12.54 -9.02
C LEU A 250 -5.79 -13.70 -8.14
N LEU A 251 -6.31 -13.46 -6.92
CA LEU A 251 -6.80 -14.51 -6.02
C LEU A 251 -8.06 -15.23 -6.54
N VAL A 252 -8.67 -14.72 -7.62
CA VAL A 252 -9.80 -15.37 -8.30
C VAL A 252 -9.31 -16.49 -9.23
N LEU A 253 -8.05 -16.44 -9.66
CA LEU A 253 -7.45 -17.42 -10.55
C LEU A 253 -7.24 -18.76 -9.82
N GLU A 254 -7.48 -19.88 -10.50
CA GLU A 254 -7.51 -21.21 -9.88
C GLU A 254 -6.15 -21.59 -9.28
N ARG A 255 -5.07 -21.14 -9.92
CA ARG A 255 -3.69 -21.45 -9.54
C ARG A 255 -3.08 -20.50 -8.53
N VAL A 256 -3.72 -19.37 -8.26
CA VAL A 256 -3.21 -18.38 -7.31
C VAL A 256 -3.76 -18.68 -5.93
N THR A 257 -2.93 -19.28 -5.09
CA THR A 257 -3.24 -19.48 -3.67
C THR A 257 -2.90 -18.23 -2.87
N GLU A 258 -3.47 -18.09 -1.66
CA GLU A 258 -3.05 -17.04 -0.72
C GLU A 258 -1.55 -17.13 -0.42
N GLU A 259 -1.01 -18.35 -0.32
CA GLU A 259 0.41 -18.60 -0.07
C GLU A 259 1.31 -18.14 -1.24
N LEU A 260 0.82 -18.15 -2.48
CA LEU A 260 1.54 -17.64 -3.64
C LEU A 260 1.37 -16.12 -3.80
N PHE A 261 0.19 -15.61 -3.47
CA PHE A 261 -0.12 -14.19 -3.62
C PHE A 261 0.60 -13.31 -2.58
N TYR A 262 0.53 -13.68 -1.31
CA TYR A 262 1.14 -12.95 -0.19
C TYR A 262 2.54 -13.47 0.09
N ASP A 263 3.41 -12.58 0.59
CA ASP A 263 4.75 -12.97 1.06
C ASP A 263 4.66 -13.98 2.22
N GLN A 264 5.55 -14.97 2.23
CA GLN A 264 5.57 -16.03 3.25
C GLN A 264 6.86 -15.98 4.06
N VAL A 265 6.75 -15.81 5.37
CA VAL A 265 7.87 -16.00 6.29
C VAL A 265 8.09 -17.50 6.48
N ARG A 266 9.27 -17.98 6.09
CA ARG A 266 9.68 -19.39 6.17
C ARG A 266 10.52 -19.62 7.44
N GLY A 267 11.08 -20.82 7.57
CA GLY A 267 12.04 -21.12 8.63
C GLY A 267 13.27 -20.21 8.51
N ASP A 268 13.98 -19.99 9.61
CA ASP A 268 15.21 -19.20 9.65
C ASP A 268 15.07 -17.73 9.19
N GLU A 269 13.86 -17.16 9.32
CA GLU A 269 13.54 -15.76 8.95
C GLU A 269 13.65 -15.45 7.44
N GLU A 270 13.86 -16.47 6.59
CA GLU A 270 13.81 -16.34 5.13
C GLU A 270 12.39 -15.97 4.67
N ILE A 271 12.28 -15.13 3.64
CA ILE A 271 10.99 -14.78 3.04
C ILE A 271 10.90 -15.25 1.60
N ALA A 272 9.82 -15.97 1.30
CA ALA A 272 9.42 -16.25 -0.07
C ALA A 272 8.49 -15.13 -0.57
N PHE A 273 8.90 -14.42 -1.62
CA PHE A 273 8.11 -13.34 -2.22
C PHE A 273 6.76 -13.85 -2.73
N GLY A 274 5.73 -13.03 -2.53
CA GLY A 274 4.41 -13.17 -3.11
C GLY A 274 4.27 -12.46 -4.46
N LEU A 275 3.23 -12.79 -5.22
CA LEU A 275 2.88 -12.08 -6.46
C LEU A 275 2.71 -10.57 -6.23
N GLU A 276 2.21 -10.17 -5.06
CA GLU A 276 2.03 -8.75 -4.74
C GLU A 276 3.34 -7.96 -4.60
N SER A 277 4.47 -8.65 -4.43
CA SER A 277 5.81 -8.06 -4.30
C SER A 277 6.48 -7.79 -5.61
N VAL A 278 6.12 -8.52 -6.66
CA VAL A 278 6.76 -8.39 -7.96
C VAL A 278 5.85 -7.78 -9.02
N PHE A 279 4.53 -7.75 -8.80
CA PHE A 279 3.55 -7.25 -9.75
C PHE A 279 2.76 -6.05 -9.26
N THR A 280 2.36 -5.20 -10.21
CA THR A 280 1.45 -4.08 -10.00
C THR A 280 0.46 -3.96 -11.16
N VAL A 281 -0.58 -3.15 -10.96
CA VAL A 281 -1.53 -2.71 -12.00
C VAL A 281 -1.69 -1.19 -12.04
N TYR A 282 -0.86 -0.46 -11.28
CA TYR A 282 -1.12 0.95 -10.98
C TYR A 282 -0.21 1.94 -11.70
N THR A 283 0.89 1.49 -12.31
CA THR A 283 1.89 2.40 -12.92
C THR A 283 1.56 2.83 -14.36
N VAL A 284 0.50 2.30 -14.98
CA VAL A 284 0.00 2.74 -16.31
C VAL A 284 -1.09 3.80 -16.16
N LEU A 285 -0.76 4.93 -15.53
CA LEU A 285 -1.70 6.04 -15.40
C LEU A 285 -1.26 7.17 -16.31
N ASP A 286 -1.99 7.38 -17.41
CA ASP A 286 -1.88 8.60 -18.19
C ASP A 286 -3.19 9.39 -18.03
N LEU A 287 -3.07 10.61 -17.50
CA LEU A 287 -4.18 11.56 -17.46
C LEU A 287 -3.97 12.56 -18.59
N ALA A 288 -4.72 12.37 -19.68
CA ALA A 288 -4.82 13.38 -20.71
C ALA A 288 -5.37 14.69 -20.09
N PRO A 289 -4.68 15.84 -20.26
CA PRO A 289 -5.17 17.09 -19.70
C PRO A 289 -6.53 17.49 -20.29
N PRO A 290 -7.43 18.10 -19.50
CA PRO A 290 -8.74 18.50 -19.99
C PRO A 290 -8.60 19.54 -21.10
N GLY A 291 -8.82 19.11 -22.34
CA GLY A 291 -8.65 19.93 -23.55
C GLY A 291 -7.67 19.37 -24.59
N SER A 292 -6.94 18.29 -24.28
CA SER A 292 -6.10 17.56 -25.26
C SER A 292 -6.83 16.44 -25.98
N LEU A 293 -8.14 16.32 -25.81
CA LEU A 293 -8.98 15.64 -26.80
C LEU A 293 -8.92 16.51 -28.05
N GLU A 294 -7.88 16.32 -28.85
CA GLU A 294 -7.88 16.71 -30.25
C GLU A 294 -9.23 16.25 -30.81
N GLU A 295 -10.02 17.21 -31.29
CA GLU A 295 -11.23 16.91 -32.05
C GLU A 295 -10.84 15.83 -33.06
N GLU A 296 -11.39 14.61 -32.89
CA GLU A 296 -11.27 13.54 -33.86
C GLU A 296 -11.78 14.09 -35.19
N GLN A 297 -10.85 14.56 -36.01
CA GLN A 297 -11.11 14.99 -37.37
C GLN A 297 -11.24 13.71 -38.20
N VAL A 298 -12.40 13.08 -38.05
CA VAL A 298 -12.87 12.03 -38.94
C VAL A 298 -13.14 12.68 -40.30
N ASP A 299 -12.17 12.62 -41.22
CA ASP A 299 -12.40 12.17 -42.59
C ASP A 299 -11.14 12.16 -43.47
N GLY A 300 -10.84 10.97 -44.03
CA GLY A 300 -10.68 10.83 -45.48
C GLY A 300 -9.30 11.09 -46.12
N VAL A 301 -8.58 10.00 -46.41
CA VAL A 301 -7.84 9.75 -47.67
C VAL A 301 -6.98 10.90 -48.25
N SER A 302 -5.65 10.73 -48.23
CA SER A 302 -4.80 10.61 -49.45
C SER A 302 -3.35 11.01 -49.14
N GLY A 303 -2.42 10.16 -49.58
CA GLY A 303 -1.00 10.54 -49.64
C GLY A 303 -0.71 11.62 -50.69
N GLY A 304 0.48 12.21 -50.59
CA GLY A 304 1.13 12.95 -51.66
C GLY A 304 1.61 14.36 -51.30
N ASP A 305 2.91 14.45 -50.99
CA ASP A 305 3.89 15.46 -51.41
C ASP A 305 3.48 16.89 -51.86
N ASN A 306 4.28 17.85 -51.35
CA ASN A 306 4.69 19.15 -51.91
C ASN A 306 3.75 20.38 -51.87
N ASN A 307 4.14 21.33 -51.02
CA ASN A 307 4.55 22.72 -51.33
C ASN A 307 3.74 23.49 -52.42
N THR A 308 2.99 24.52 -52.03
CA THR A 308 3.12 25.92 -52.55
C THR A 308 2.07 26.89 -51.97
N ASN A 309 2.51 28.15 -51.78
CA ASN A 309 1.75 29.36 -51.49
C ASN A 309 0.44 29.54 -52.31
N LEU A 310 -0.60 30.15 -51.69
CA LEU A 310 -1.20 31.45 -52.07
C LEU A 310 -2.58 31.67 -51.41
N ASP A 311 -2.72 32.78 -50.67
CA ASP A 311 -3.94 33.56 -50.37
C ASP A 311 -4.65 34.09 -51.65
N PRO A 312 -5.79 34.84 -51.63
CA PRO A 312 -7.00 34.84 -50.78
C PRO A 312 -8.32 35.07 -51.63
N PHE A 313 -9.47 35.26 -50.96
CA PHE A 313 -10.82 35.72 -51.43
C PHE A 313 -11.91 34.70 -51.86
N GLY A 314 -13.06 34.76 -51.16
CA GLY A 314 -14.32 35.23 -51.77
C GLY A 314 -15.58 34.33 -51.73
N GLN A 315 -16.64 34.87 -51.10
CA GLN A 315 -18.10 34.72 -51.37
C GLN A 315 -18.81 33.41 -50.99
N GLU A 316 -19.73 33.44 -50.01
CA GLU A 316 -21.19 33.79 -50.06
C GLU A 316 -22.09 32.62 -50.48
N GLN A 317 -23.07 32.31 -49.60
CA GLN A 317 -24.38 31.63 -49.75
C GLN A 317 -24.56 30.49 -48.73
N ASP A 318 -25.71 30.16 -48.16
CA ASP A 318 -27.02 30.80 -47.94
C ASP A 318 -27.70 29.94 -46.84
N LEU A 319 -28.57 30.58 -46.04
CA LEU A 319 -29.52 30.11 -44.99
C LEU A 319 -30.34 28.82 -45.32
N PRO A 320 -31.20 28.22 -44.42
CA PRO A 320 -31.83 28.74 -43.18
C PRO A 320 -31.78 27.79 -41.94
N GLU A 321 -31.80 28.28 -40.70
CA GLU A 321 -32.97 28.67 -39.87
C GLU A 321 -34.11 27.64 -39.80
N GLU A 322 -34.08 26.78 -38.76
CA GLU A 322 -35.28 26.18 -38.16
C GLU A 322 -35.28 26.45 -36.65
N GLU A 323 -36.26 27.26 -36.23
CA GLU A 323 -36.69 27.44 -34.85
C GLU A 323 -37.39 26.15 -34.36
N SER A 324 -37.05 25.69 -33.16
CA SER A 324 -37.99 24.94 -32.35
C SER A 324 -37.87 25.32 -30.87
N ASP A 325 -38.87 26.06 -30.43
CA ASP A 325 -39.22 26.29 -29.04
C ASP A 325 -39.52 24.96 -28.33
N LEU A 326 -38.85 24.69 -27.20
CA LEU A 326 -39.41 23.81 -26.18
C LEU A 326 -38.97 24.25 -24.77
N ASP A 327 -39.96 24.86 -24.15
CA ASP A 327 -40.08 25.34 -22.78
C ASP A 327 -40.33 24.17 -21.81
N GLY A 328 -39.82 24.30 -20.57
CA GLY A 328 -40.40 23.63 -19.39
C GLY A 328 -39.61 22.46 -18.80
N MET A 329 -38.88 22.74 -17.71
CA MET A 329 -39.12 22.23 -16.35
C MET A 329 -37.82 22.15 -15.55
N THR A 330 -37.56 23.23 -14.81
CA THR A 330 -36.63 23.27 -13.68
C THR A 330 -37.27 22.58 -12.48
N GLU A 331 -36.86 21.34 -12.19
CA GLU A 331 -37.04 20.74 -10.87
C GLU A 331 -35.83 21.09 -10.00
N GLU A 332 -36.10 21.88 -8.96
CA GLU A 332 -35.23 22.08 -7.81
C GLU A 332 -35.11 20.74 -7.07
N SER A 333 -33.98 20.04 -7.25
CA SER A 333 -33.60 18.93 -6.39
C SER A 333 -32.72 19.48 -5.27
N GLU A 334 -33.29 19.57 -4.07
CA GLU A 334 -32.56 19.80 -2.83
C GLU A 334 -31.60 18.62 -2.60
N SER A 335 -30.32 18.80 -2.95
CA SER A 335 -29.25 17.87 -2.62
C SER A 335 -28.92 17.98 -1.15
N SER A 336 -29.10 16.88 -0.44
CA SER A 336 -28.63 16.64 0.93
C SER A 336 -27.12 16.84 1.05
N ASP A 337 -26.72 17.73 1.97
CA ASP A 337 -25.36 17.90 2.46
C ASP A 337 -24.77 16.56 2.91
N THR A 338 -23.95 15.99 2.03
CA THR A 338 -22.91 15.03 2.37
C THR A 338 -21.62 15.76 2.00
N PRO A 339 -20.58 15.84 2.86
CA PRO A 339 -19.32 16.46 2.48
C PRO A 339 -18.66 15.55 1.43
N ALA A 340 -18.99 15.81 0.16
CA ALA A 340 -18.33 15.19 -0.97
C ALA A 340 -16.92 15.77 -1.06
N ALA A 341 -15.95 14.89 -1.28
CA ALA A 341 -14.55 15.17 -1.55
C ALA A 341 -14.38 15.95 -2.87
N GLU A 342 -14.84 17.20 -2.93
CA GLU A 342 -14.88 18.04 -4.14
C GLU A 342 -13.53 18.73 -4.45
N GLY A 343 -12.42 18.25 -3.88
CA GLY A 343 -11.11 18.90 -3.97
C GLY A 343 -10.01 18.19 -4.78
N GLY A 344 -10.13 16.89 -5.05
CA GLY A 344 -8.93 16.07 -5.38
C GLY A 344 -8.39 16.16 -6.81
N LEU A 345 -9.23 16.40 -7.83
CA LEU A 345 -8.83 16.23 -9.23
C LEU A 345 -8.51 17.55 -9.97
N ARG A 346 -8.82 18.71 -9.38
CA ARG A 346 -8.48 20.01 -9.99
C ARG A 346 -6.97 20.25 -9.89
N GLY A 347 -6.30 20.16 -11.04
CA GLY A 347 -4.84 20.33 -11.17
C GLY A 347 -4.05 19.03 -11.34
N ALA A 348 -4.69 17.86 -11.19
CA ALA A 348 -4.04 16.56 -11.38
C ALA A 348 -3.46 16.37 -12.79
N ALA A 349 -4.17 16.92 -13.78
CA ALA A 349 -3.81 16.88 -15.19
C ALA A 349 -2.69 17.88 -15.59
N ASP A 350 -2.34 18.84 -14.72
CA ASP A 350 -1.35 19.88 -15.01
C ASP A 350 0.09 19.49 -14.59
N GLY A 351 0.29 18.25 -14.12
CA GLY A 351 1.59 17.76 -13.68
C GLY A 351 2.44 17.10 -14.77
N ASP A 352 3.69 16.78 -14.43
CA ASP A 352 4.66 16.10 -15.30
C ASP A 352 4.09 14.81 -15.93
N PRO A 353 4.56 14.34 -17.09
CA PRO A 353 4.10 13.05 -17.65
C PRO A 353 4.42 11.91 -16.67
N ALA A 354 3.53 10.92 -16.59
CA ALA A 354 3.79 9.74 -15.77
C ALA A 354 4.99 8.95 -16.30
N LEU A 355 5.78 8.38 -15.40
CA LEU A 355 6.90 7.48 -15.75
C LEU A 355 6.44 6.23 -16.50
N GLY A 356 5.20 5.80 -16.28
CA GLY A 356 4.59 4.68 -16.97
C GLY A 356 5.16 3.33 -16.53
N TRP A 357 5.66 2.55 -17.48
CA TRP A 357 6.07 1.14 -17.27
C TRP A 357 7.49 0.94 -16.78
N LYS A 358 8.26 2.01 -16.61
CA LYS A 358 9.65 1.90 -16.21
C LYS A 358 9.77 1.41 -14.78
N ILE A 359 10.78 0.57 -14.55
CA ILE A 359 11.03 -0.06 -13.26
C ILE A 359 12.10 0.71 -12.48
N ASN A 360 11.80 1.13 -11.26
CA ASN A 360 12.80 1.80 -10.41
C ASN A 360 13.88 0.81 -9.93
N LEU A 361 15.13 1.03 -10.36
CA LEU A 361 16.29 0.20 -10.02
C LEU A 361 16.69 0.23 -8.56
N ASN A 362 16.38 1.29 -7.81
CA ASN A 362 16.80 1.39 -6.42
C ASN A 362 15.94 0.52 -5.50
N THR A 363 14.70 0.24 -5.91
CA THR A 363 13.69 -0.39 -5.06
C THR A 363 13.18 -1.71 -5.63
N ALA A 364 13.47 -2.03 -6.90
CA ALA A 364 12.97 -3.23 -7.56
C ALA A 364 13.47 -4.52 -6.90
N PRO A 365 12.59 -5.48 -6.60
CA PRO A 365 13.00 -6.73 -5.98
C PRO A 365 13.77 -7.59 -6.99
N ARG A 366 14.67 -8.43 -6.48
CA ARG A 366 15.55 -9.30 -7.28
C ARG A 366 14.83 -10.09 -8.40
N PRO A 367 13.68 -10.77 -8.16
CA PRO A 367 13.01 -11.51 -9.23
C PRO A 367 12.52 -10.64 -10.38
N VAL A 368 12.19 -9.37 -10.12
CA VAL A 368 11.77 -8.42 -11.17
C VAL A 368 12.97 -8.09 -12.05
N LEU A 369 14.11 -7.72 -11.46
CA LEU A 369 15.33 -7.38 -12.20
C LEU A 369 15.87 -8.57 -13.00
N GLU A 370 15.88 -9.77 -12.43
CA GLU A 370 16.30 -10.99 -13.13
C GLU A 370 15.34 -11.38 -14.27
N GLY A 371 14.07 -11.01 -14.17
CA GLY A 371 13.05 -11.29 -15.17
C GLY A 371 12.97 -10.27 -16.33
N LEU A 372 13.55 -9.08 -16.18
CA LEU A 372 13.47 -8.00 -17.18
C LEU A 372 13.99 -8.38 -18.56
N MET A 373 15.11 -9.11 -18.62
CA MET A 373 15.75 -9.51 -19.87
C MET A 373 16.11 -11.00 -19.87
N PRO A 374 16.27 -11.64 -21.04
CA PRO A 374 16.80 -12.99 -21.13
C PRO A 374 18.22 -13.09 -20.53
N SER A 375 18.51 -14.17 -19.79
CA SER A 375 19.81 -14.35 -19.09
C SER A 375 21.05 -14.41 -20.00
N HIS A 376 20.86 -14.55 -21.31
CA HIS A 376 21.95 -14.53 -22.30
C HIS A 376 22.26 -13.13 -22.84
N GLU A 377 21.33 -12.19 -22.67
CA GLU A 377 21.49 -10.77 -23.00
C GLU A 377 21.97 -10.00 -21.76
N LEU A 378 21.33 -10.26 -20.61
CA LEU A 378 21.70 -9.71 -19.32
C LEU A 378 21.98 -10.86 -18.33
N ALA A 379 23.24 -11.15 -18.09
CA ALA A 379 23.63 -12.26 -17.22
C ALA A 379 23.27 -11.97 -15.75
N LEU A 380 22.86 -12.99 -14.99
CA LEU A 380 22.49 -12.85 -13.56
C LEU A 380 23.59 -12.22 -12.71
N ALA A 381 24.86 -12.53 -13.00
CA ALA A 381 26.00 -11.92 -12.31
C ALA A 381 26.10 -10.39 -12.48
N VAL A 382 25.49 -9.81 -13.54
CA VAL A 382 25.39 -8.36 -13.71
C VAL A 382 24.29 -7.80 -12.82
N ILE A 383 23.16 -8.52 -12.69
CA ILE A 383 22.08 -8.16 -11.76
C ILE A 383 22.55 -8.22 -10.31
N GLU A 384 23.30 -9.26 -9.94
CA GLU A 384 23.96 -9.35 -8.63
C GLU A 384 24.86 -8.14 -8.39
N GLU A 385 25.64 -7.69 -9.38
CA GLU A 385 26.49 -6.49 -9.21
C GLU A 385 25.69 -5.18 -9.08
N ILE A 386 24.51 -5.09 -9.73
CA ILE A 386 23.56 -3.96 -9.55
C ILE A 386 23.02 -3.96 -8.11
N LEU A 387 22.57 -5.12 -7.62
CA LEU A 387 22.06 -5.29 -6.26
C LEU A 387 23.16 -5.03 -5.21
N ASP A 388 24.35 -5.55 -5.44
CA ASP A 388 25.52 -5.30 -4.60
C ASP A 388 25.86 -3.82 -4.55
N TYR A 389 25.84 -3.13 -5.70
CA TYR A 389 26.12 -1.69 -5.75
C TYR A 389 25.18 -0.91 -4.83
N ARG A 390 23.87 -1.13 -4.93
CA ARG A 390 22.87 -0.41 -4.10
C ARG A 390 22.81 -0.86 -2.64
N ASN A 391 23.60 -1.85 -2.23
CA ASN A 391 23.71 -2.30 -0.84
C ASN A 391 25.11 -2.05 -0.24
N ARG A 392 26.04 -1.49 -1.01
CA ARG A 392 27.33 -1.05 -0.47
C ARG A 392 27.11 0.15 0.44
N ILE A 393 27.90 0.19 1.50
CA ILE A 393 27.96 1.32 2.42
C ILE A 393 28.44 2.56 1.65
N ASP A 394 27.72 3.67 1.81
CA ASP A 394 28.16 4.98 1.39
C ASP A 394 29.09 5.57 2.46
N GLU A 395 30.40 5.43 2.23
CA GLU A 395 31.42 5.95 3.16
C GLU A 395 31.41 7.49 3.25
N GLU A 396 30.89 8.19 2.23
CA GLU A 396 30.79 9.65 2.21
C GLU A 396 29.61 10.10 3.09
N ALA A 397 28.43 9.51 2.89
CA ALA A 397 27.25 9.77 3.73
C ALA A 397 27.50 9.41 5.21
N MET A 398 28.17 8.27 5.47
CA MET A 398 28.52 7.87 6.84
C MET A 398 29.44 8.89 7.52
N ALA A 399 30.39 9.48 6.79
CA ALA A 399 31.31 10.47 7.35
C ALA A 399 30.61 11.79 7.68
N GLU A 400 29.52 12.12 6.98
CA GLU A 400 28.66 13.27 7.27
C GLU A 400 27.75 12.99 8.48
N GLU A 401 27.25 11.75 8.63
CA GLU A 401 26.41 11.35 9.76
C GLU A 401 27.15 11.30 11.12
N GLU A 402 28.46 11.08 11.17
CA GLU A 402 29.24 11.07 12.41
C GLU A 402 29.19 12.42 13.19
N GLU A 403 28.65 13.48 12.60
CA GLU A 403 28.43 14.78 13.25
C GLU A 403 27.09 14.90 14.00
N PHE A 404 26.18 13.92 13.89
CA PHE A 404 24.87 13.96 14.56
C PHE A 404 24.95 13.87 16.09
N ASN A 405 24.03 14.57 16.75
CA ASN A 405 23.93 14.63 18.21
C ASN A 405 23.24 13.38 18.78
N ASP A 406 23.73 12.84 19.91
CA ASP A 406 23.14 11.69 20.64
C ASP A 406 21.61 11.79 20.83
N GLU A 407 21.06 13.01 20.90
CA GLU A 407 19.63 13.27 21.05
C GLU A 407 18.81 12.97 19.78
N GLU A 408 19.39 13.19 18.60
CA GLU A 408 18.75 12.94 17.31
C GLU A 408 18.71 11.45 16.99
N GLN A 409 19.84 10.76 17.22
CA GLN A 409 19.92 9.31 17.14
C GLN A 409 18.90 8.62 18.06
N ALA A 410 18.72 9.13 19.29
CA ALA A 410 17.72 8.59 20.22
C ALA A 410 16.26 8.85 19.75
N LEU A 411 16.02 9.94 19.03
CA LEU A 411 14.71 10.25 18.44
C LEU A 411 14.42 9.35 17.25
N GLU A 412 15.40 9.13 16.37
CA GLU A 412 15.28 8.20 15.25
C GLU A 412 15.07 6.77 15.73
N GLU A 413 15.83 6.31 16.72
CA GLU A 413 15.62 4.99 17.35
C GLU A 413 14.19 4.87 17.90
N ALA A 414 13.63 5.95 18.45
CA ALA A 414 12.25 5.95 18.96
C ALA A 414 11.19 5.90 17.83
N LEU A 415 11.43 6.57 16.70
CA LEU A 415 10.51 6.65 15.57
C LEU A 415 10.55 5.40 14.68
N TYR A 416 11.73 4.91 14.34
CA TYR A 416 11.92 3.81 13.39
C TYR A 416 12.09 2.46 14.11
N GLY A 417 12.57 2.50 15.35
CA GLY A 417 12.59 1.34 16.25
C GLY A 417 13.73 0.33 16.03
N GLU A 418 14.53 0.50 14.98
CA GLU A 418 15.84 -0.12 14.77
C GLU A 418 16.80 0.96 14.24
N GLU A 419 18.06 0.89 14.64
CA GLU A 419 19.15 1.70 14.10
C GLU A 419 19.58 1.03 12.78
N GLU A 420 19.25 1.62 11.62
CA GLU A 420 19.93 1.23 10.39
C GLU A 420 21.36 1.76 10.48
N VAL A 421 22.31 0.83 10.55
CA VAL A 421 23.64 1.10 11.11
C VAL A 421 24.54 1.87 10.12
N GLU A 422 24.24 1.84 8.83
CA GLU A 422 25.15 2.34 7.79
C GLU A 422 24.35 2.79 6.53
N PRO A 423 24.48 4.05 6.08
CA PRO A 423 23.80 4.53 4.86
C PRO A 423 24.32 3.77 3.64
N LYS A 424 23.44 3.46 2.70
CA LYS A 424 23.79 2.69 1.50
C LYS A 424 23.85 3.55 0.25
N LEU A 425 24.66 3.12 -0.71
CA LEU A 425 24.67 3.70 -2.05
C LEU A 425 23.34 3.43 -2.76
N TYR A 426 22.95 4.34 -3.64
CA TYR A 426 21.84 4.18 -4.57
C TYR A 426 22.18 4.83 -5.92
N PHE A 427 21.41 4.52 -6.96
CA PHE A 427 21.57 5.17 -8.26
C PHE A 427 20.85 6.52 -8.21
N LYS A 428 21.60 7.61 -8.27
CA LYS A 428 21.06 8.98 -8.35
C LYS A 428 20.49 9.26 -9.74
N ASN A 429 21.09 8.63 -10.76
CA ASN A 429 20.66 8.73 -12.14
C ASN A 429 21.03 7.45 -12.91
N LEU A 430 20.48 7.28 -14.11
CA LEU A 430 20.79 6.12 -14.95
C LEU A 430 22.24 6.10 -15.48
N GLN A 431 22.98 7.21 -15.44
CA GLN A 431 24.39 7.23 -15.83
C GLN A 431 25.27 6.55 -14.79
N ASP A 432 24.85 6.45 -13.53
CA ASP A 432 25.59 5.76 -12.46
C ASP A 432 25.74 4.25 -12.75
N LEU A 433 24.90 3.68 -13.63
CA LEU A 433 25.09 2.32 -14.16
C LEU A 433 26.39 2.15 -14.98
N GLU A 434 27.07 3.25 -15.37
CA GLU A 434 28.41 3.20 -15.96
C GLU A 434 29.48 2.72 -14.97
N GLU A 435 29.22 2.79 -13.66
CA GLU A 435 30.13 2.30 -12.62
C GLU A 435 30.18 0.77 -12.53
N ILE A 436 29.17 0.09 -13.08
CA ILE A 436 29.07 -1.37 -13.08
C ILE A 436 29.90 -1.94 -14.24
N GLU A 437 31.12 -2.40 -13.94
CA GLU A 437 32.08 -2.84 -14.95
C GLU A 437 31.53 -4.01 -15.78
N SER A 438 30.79 -4.94 -15.16
CA SER A 438 30.24 -6.09 -15.87
C SER A 438 29.14 -5.70 -16.87
N LEU A 439 28.33 -4.68 -16.56
CA LEU A 439 27.32 -4.13 -17.47
C LEU A 439 27.98 -3.52 -18.70
N GLN A 440 29.11 -2.83 -18.53
CA GLN A 440 29.86 -2.22 -19.63
C GLN A 440 30.63 -3.23 -20.49
N THR A 441 31.14 -4.31 -19.88
CA THR A 441 32.07 -5.23 -20.54
C THR A 441 31.42 -6.50 -21.06
N ARG A 442 30.34 -6.98 -20.43
CA ARG A 442 29.72 -8.29 -20.73
C ARG A 442 28.40 -8.17 -21.48
N VAL A 443 27.71 -7.04 -21.39
CA VAL A 443 26.42 -6.80 -22.04
C VAL A 443 26.67 -6.08 -23.37
N SER A 444 25.91 -6.45 -24.41
CA SER A 444 26.01 -5.76 -25.70
C SER A 444 25.44 -4.35 -25.58
N GLN A 445 25.90 -3.42 -26.43
CA GLN A 445 25.36 -2.06 -26.43
C GLN A 445 23.85 -2.03 -26.66
N GLU A 446 23.33 -2.87 -27.57
CA GLU A 446 21.90 -3.00 -27.87
C GLU A 446 21.10 -3.49 -26.66
N ALA A 447 21.56 -4.55 -25.99
CA ALA A 447 20.88 -5.06 -24.79
C ALA A 447 20.93 -4.06 -23.63
N ARG A 448 22.00 -3.28 -23.51
CA ARG A 448 22.11 -2.22 -22.51
C ARG A 448 21.16 -1.06 -22.81
N GLU A 449 21.03 -0.66 -24.07
CA GLU A 449 20.05 0.36 -24.49
C GLU A 449 18.62 -0.12 -24.19
N GLU A 450 18.29 -1.37 -24.52
CA GLU A 450 16.99 -1.97 -24.15
C GLU A 450 16.78 -2.01 -22.64
N PHE A 451 17.78 -2.42 -21.85
CA PHE A 451 17.70 -2.42 -20.40
C PHE A 451 17.38 -1.02 -19.86
N MET A 452 18.09 0.00 -20.35
CA MET A 452 17.89 1.41 -19.97
C MET A 452 16.52 1.97 -20.34
N GLU A 453 15.87 1.43 -21.37
CA GLU A 453 14.50 1.81 -21.73
C GLU A 453 13.45 1.23 -20.77
N LEU A 454 13.77 0.13 -20.07
CA LEU A 454 12.86 -0.56 -19.16
C LEU A 454 12.93 -0.06 -17.72
N VAL A 455 13.95 0.73 -17.39
CA VAL A 455 14.28 1.07 -16.01
C VAL A 455 14.39 2.57 -15.81
N ASP A 456 14.18 3.00 -14.57
CA ASP A 456 14.38 4.38 -14.12
C ASP A 456 14.96 4.36 -12.69
N VAL A 457 15.20 5.55 -12.14
CA VAL A 457 15.56 5.72 -10.71
C VAL A 457 14.47 6.47 -9.93
N GLN A 458 13.40 6.87 -10.61
CA GLN A 458 12.29 7.64 -10.06
C GLN A 458 11.03 6.77 -9.95
N SER A 459 10.10 7.22 -9.11
CA SER A 459 8.83 6.57 -8.85
C SER A 459 7.69 7.57 -8.75
N ASP A 460 6.54 7.22 -9.30
CA ASP A 460 5.34 8.06 -9.24
C ASP A 460 4.28 7.43 -8.35
N VAL A 461 4.23 6.11 -8.26
CA VAL A 461 3.13 5.40 -7.62
C VAL A 461 3.63 4.65 -6.40
N PHE A 462 2.93 4.82 -5.29
CA PHE A 462 3.31 4.24 -4.00
C PHE A 462 2.12 3.54 -3.35
N SER A 463 2.35 2.38 -2.76
CA SER A 463 1.44 1.74 -1.82
C SER A 463 1.82 2.12 -0.39
N ILE A 464 0.88 2.68 0.36
CA ILE A 464 1.06 2.99 1.78
C ILE A 464 0.41 1.88 2.59
N TYR A 465 1.20 1.29 3.50
CA TYR A 465 0.74 0.28 4.42
C TYR A 465 0.64 0.83 5.83
N LEU A 466 -0.47 0.53 6.49
CA LEU A 466 -0.71 0.83 7.89
C LEU A 466 -1.01 -0.46 8.63
N TRP A 467 -0.33 -0.66 9.73
CA TRP A 467 -0.54 -1.77 10.63
C TRP A 467 -0.77 -1.24 12.05
N ALA A 468 -2.02 -1.29 12.52
CA ALA A 468 -2.38 -0.84 13.86
C ALA A 468 -2.71 -2.01 14.79
N ARG A 469 -2.22 -1.93 16.02
CA ARG A 469 -2.36 -2.95 17.05
C ARG A 469 -2.49 -2.35 18.45
N ILE A 470 -3.15 -3.08 19.34
CA ILE A 470 -3.13 -2.78 20.78
C ILE A 470 -2.14 -3.76 21.42
N LYS A 471 -0.92 -3.29 21.71
CA LYS A 471 0.17 -4.15 22.21
C LYS A 471 -0.18 -4.72 23.60
N PRO A 472 -0.10 -6.05 23.81
CA PRO A 472 -0.15 -6.60 25.16
C PRO A 472 1.04 -6.11 25.98
N TYR A 473 0.82 -5.78 27.26
CA TYR A 473 1.84 -5.21 28.15
C TYR A 473 3.12 -6.04 28.29
N ASP A 474 3.03 -7.35 28.07
CA ASP A 474 4.10 -8.34 28.24
C ASP A 474 4.59 -8.95 26.93
N TRP A 475 4.10 -8.47 25.78
CA TRP A 475 4.54 -9.01 24.49
C TRP A 475 5.88 -8.38 24.06
N VAL A 476 6.81 -9.26 23.71
CA VAL A 476 8.11 -8.94 23.13
C VAL A 476 8.23 -9.82 21.86
N PRO A 477 8.58 -9.26 20.70
CA PRO A 477 8.82 -10.07 19.50
C PRO A 477 9.97 -11.05 19.75
N GLU A 478 9.83 -12.30 19.31
CA GLU A 478 10.92 -13.28 19.36
C GLU A 478 11.72 -13.31 18.04
N ASN A 479 11.05 -12.98 16.92
CA ASN A 479 11.61 -12.88 15.57
C ASN A 479 11.32 -11.51 14.94
N ARG A 480 12.07 -11.15 13.89
CA ARG A 480 11.93 -9.86 13.17
C ARG A 480 10.52 -9.64 12.61
N TYR A 481 9.89 -10.71 12.15
CA TYR A 481 8.58 -10.69 11.48
C TYR A 481 7.45 -11.25 12.36
N ASP A 482 7.62 -11.24 13.69
CA ASP A 482 6.60 -11.71 14.61
C ASP A 482 5.43 -10.71 14.74
N GLU A 483 4.22 -11.24 14.61
CA GLU A 483 3.00 -10.51 14.93
C GLU A 483 2.58 -10.76 16.39
N PRO A 484 2.21 -9.71 17.15
CA PRO A 484 1.64 -9.88 18.47
C PRO A 484 0.29 -10.58 18.40
N PRO A 485 -0.04 -11.39 19.42
CA PRO A 485 -1.36 -11.97 19.53
C PRO A 485 -2.39 -10.87 19.82
N GLY A 486 -3.46 -10.79 19.02
CA GLY A 486 -4.54 -9.84 19.27
C GLY A 486 -5.28 -9.39 18.01
N PRO A 487 -6.23 -8.45 18.14
CA PRO A 487 -6.82 -7.78 17.01
C PRO A 487 -5.78 -6.88 16.34
N VAL A 488 -5.58 -7.10 15.06
CA VAL A 488 -4.72 -6.29 14.21
C VAL A 488 -5.58 -5.72 13.09
N LEU A 489 -5.48 -4.41 12.88
CA LEU A 489 -6.05 -3.75 11.71
C LEU A 489 -4.92 -3.45 10.74
N ARG A 490 -5.10 -3.84 9.48
CA ARG A 490 -4.14 -3.59 8.41
C ARG A 490 -4.86 -2.86 7.30
N LEU A 491 -4.34 -1.72 6.90
CA LEU A 491 -4.89 -0.95 5.79
C LEU A 491 -3.83 -0.76 4.72
N ARG A 492 -4.29 -0.73 3.48
CA ARG A 492 -3.49 -0.35 2.31
C ARG A 492 -4.21 0.74 1.54
N ALA A 493 -3.45 1.71 1.05
CA ALA A 493 -3.88 2.64 0.02
C ALA A 493 -2.83 2.71 -1.08
N VAL A 494 -3.24 3.13 -2.27
CA VAL A 494 -2.33 3.36 -3.41
C VAL A 494 -2.48 4.81 -3.82
N VAL A 495 -1.36 5.52 -3.87
CA VAL A 495 -1.28 6.94 -4.17
C VAL A 495 -0.39 7.20 -5.37
N TRP A 496 -0.69 8.27 -6.09
CA TRP A 496 0.07 8.75 -7.22
C TRP A 496 0.63 10.13 -6.92
N ARG A 497 1.96 10.23 -6.89
CA ARG A 497 2.71 11.47 -6.79
C ARG A 497 2.62 12.25 -8.11
N ARG A 498 2.28 13.53 -8.02
CA ARG A 498 2.23 14.46 -9.14
C ARG A 498 2.98 15.73 -8.78
N ASN A 499 3.97 16.06 -9.59
CA ASN A 499 4.63 17.37 -9.53
C ASN A 499 3.75 18.38 -10.28
N THR A 500 3.12 19.31 -9.57
CA THR A 500 2.29 20.36 -10.17
C THR A 500 2.93 21.72 -9.99
N GLN A 501 2.42 22.75 -10.67
CA GLN A 501 2.85 24.15 -10.44
C GLN A 501 2.64 24.62 -8.99
N GLN A 502 1.79 23.93 -8.22
CA GLN A 502 1.49 24.24 -6.82
C GLN A 502 2.30 23.40 -5.83
N GLY A 503 3.28 22.63 -6.31
CA GLY A 503 4.07 21.67 -5.53
C GLY A 503 3.67 20.23 -5.80
N VAL A 504 4.30 19.32 -5.07
CA VAL A 504 3.99 17.89 -5.11
C VAL A 504 2.62 17.63 -4.49
N ARG A 505 1.86 16.72 -5.10
CA ARG A 505 0.56 16.26 -4.59
C ARG A 505 0.43 14.76 -4.72
N PHE A 506 -0.24 14.14 -3.75
CA PHE A 506 -0.59 12.73 -3.83
C PHE A 506 -2.09 12.55 -4.13
N LEU A 507 -2.37 11.81 -5.21
CA LEU A 507 -3.73 11.46 -5.62
C LEU A 507 -4.02 10.01 -5.23
N MET A 508 -5.09 9.77 -4.49
CA MET A 508 -5.53 8.41 -4.17
C MET A 508 -6.04 7.70 -5.42
N ILE A 509 -5.31 6.67 -5.87
CA ILE A 509 -5.73 5.74 -6.92
C ILE A 509 -6.66 4.69 -6.32
N HIS A 510 -6.22 4.08 -5.23
CA HIS A 510 -6.99 3.09 -4.49
C HIS A 510 -7.16 3.55 -3.04
N PRO A 511 -8.39 3.76 -2.56
CA PRO A 511 -8.62 4.24 -1.21
C PRO A 511 -8.17 3.22 -0.16
N TRP A 512 -8.07 3.67 1.08
CA TRP A 512 -7.83 2.82 2.24
C TRP A 512 -8.81 1.66 2.29
N HIS A 513 -8.28 0.44 2.32
CA HIS A 513 -9.05 -0.79 2.48
C HIS A 513 -8.30 -1.77 3.37
N GLU A 514 -9.04 -2.69 3.98
CA GLU A 514 -8.47 -3.70 4.86
C GLU A 514 -7.77 -4.81 4.05
N VAL A 515 -6.55 -5.16 4.45
CA VAL A 515 -5.79 -6.28 3.89
C VAL A 515 -5.64 -7.41 4.92
N PRO A 516 -5.69 -8.69 4.51
CA PRO A 516 -5.71 -9.79 5.47
C PRO A 516 -4.36 -10.11 6.12
N PHE A 517 -3.24 -9.84 5.43
CA PHE A 517 -1.89 -10.19 5.87
C PHE A 517 -1.01 -8.96 6.10
N THR A 518 -0.06 -9.06 7.04
CA THR A 518 0.99 -8.05 7.18
C THR A 518 1.98 -8.28 6.06
N ARG A 519 2.28 -7.19 5.37
CA ARG A 519 3.40 -7.15 4.46
C ARG A 519 4.62 -6.64 5.23
N TRP A 520 5.80 -7.14 4.87
CA TRP A 520 7.04 -6.70 5.49
C TRP A 520 7.91 -6.04 4.44
N ARG A 521 8.77 -5.10 4.85
CA ARG A 521 9.84 -4.60 4.00
C ARG A 521 10.96 -5.64 4.02
N TYR A 522 11.51 -5.95 2.85
CA TYR A 522 12.56 -6.94 2.69
C TYR A 522 13.86 -6.28 2.28
N PRO A 523 15.00 -6.69 2.85
CA PRO A 523 16.29 -6.35 2.28
C PRO A 523 16.48 -7.13 0.96
N ASP A 524 17.46 -6.71 0.17
CA ASP A 524 17.86 -7.46 -1.02
C ASP A 524 18.57 -8.77 -0.70
N PHE A 525 19.24 -8.80 0.45
CA PHE A 525 19.99 -9.95 0.95
C PHE A 525 19.48 -10.32 2.35
N PRO A 526 18.35 -11.07 2.44
CA PRO A 526 17.82 -11.53 3.72
C PRO A 526 18.83 -12.34 4.54
N ASP A 527 19.66 -13.15 3.85
CA ASP A 527 20.67 -14.03 4.46
C ASP A 527 21.81 -13.27 5.14
N ASP A 528 22.04 -12.01 4.74
CA ASP A 528 23.10 -11.16 5.27
C ASP A 528 22.63 -10.33 6.48
N GLN A 529 21.36 -10.45 6.88
CA GLN A 529 20.85 -9.73 8.03
C GLN A 529 21.49 -10.22 9.34
N ASP A 530 21.76 -9.25 10.22
CA ASP A 530 22.15 -9.56 11.59
C ASP A 530 21.04 -10.33 12.31
N PRO A 531 21.40 -11.28 13.20
CA PRO A 531 20.42 -12.01 14.00
C PRO A 531 19.52 -11.05 14.77
N PHE A 532 18.21 -11.25 14.64
CA PHE A 532 17.22 -10.39 15.29
C PHE A 532 17.49 -10.22 16.79
N ARG A 533 17.45 -8.96 17.25
CA ARG A 533 17.57 -8.61 18.66
C ARG A 533 16.30 -7.85 19.06
N PRO A 534 15.50 -8.37 20.01
CA PRO A 534 14.30 -7.68 20.41
C PRO A 534 14.65 -6.30 20.99
N PRO A 535 13.86 -5.26 20.68
CA PRO A 535 14.08 -3.91 21.19
C PRO A 535 14.07 -3.92 22.72
N ARG A 536 14.99 -3.17 23.33
CA ARG A 536 15.07 -3.06 24.79
C ARG A 536 13.90 -2.21 25.28
N ASN A 537 13.00 -2.81 26.06
CA ASN A 537 11.91 -2.10 26.75
C ASN A 537 12.41 -1.10 27.79
#